data_AF-A0A952B1A9-F1
#
_entry.id   AF-A0A952B1A9-F1
#
_cell.length_a   1.000
_cell.length_b   1.000
_cell.length_c   1.000
_cell.angle_alpha   90.00
_cell.angle_beta   90.00
_cell.angle_gamma   90.00
#
_symmetry.space_group_name_H-M   'P 1'
#
loop_
_entity.id
_entity.type
_entity.pdbx_description
1 polymer ?
#
loop_
_entity_poly.entity_id
_entity_poly.type
_entity_poly.pdbx_seq_one_letter_code
_entity_poly.pdbx_strand_id
1 'polypeptide(L)'
;MNRLIKKAWINLCGATACIIIGALGVSLAVKFNVKGIVPLMSFIIAGLIAALITRLRSISTGAGFDEREKKISVRAFIISSYFFMFFMVYACFIIFFLSGARNSIPSYTLPILLLVGLFISQIIHSAMILIRFAREQADEQ
;
A
#
# COMPACT_ATOMS: atom_id res chain seq x y z
N MET A 1 -13.51 18.20 11.22
CA MET A 1 -12.95 16.90 10.81
C MET A 1 -11.56 16.75 11.41
N ASN A 2 -11.30 15.69 12.19
CA ASN A 2 -10.02 15.56 12.90
C ASN A 2 -8.82 15.41 11.93
N ARG A 3 -7.64 15.90 12.31
CA ARG A 3 -6.40 15.89 11.50
C ARG A 3 -6.01 14.47 11.08
N LEU A 4 -6.20 13.48 11.97
CA LEU A 4 -5.93 12.07 11.69
C LEU A 4 -6.84 11.51 10.58
N ILE A 5 -8.14 11.84 10.62
CA ILE A 5 -9.13 11.41 9.62
C ILE A 5 -8.83 12.05 8.26
N LYS A 6 -8.50 13.35 8.25
CA LYS A 6 -8.10 14.04 7.02
C LYS A 6 -6.85 13.41 6.40
N LYS A 7 -5.85 13.05 7.22
CA LYS A 7 -4.64 12.36 6.76
C LYS A 7 -4.95 10.96 6.22
N ALA A 8 -5.82 10.20 6.89
CA ALA A 8 -6.24 8.87 6.42
C ALA A 8 -6.91 8.94 5.05
N TRP A 9 -7.82 9.90 4.83
CA TRP A 9 -8.45 10.13 3.53
C TRP A 9 -7.47 10.56 2.43
N ILE A 10 -6.56 11.49 2.73
CA ILE A 10 -5.52 11.91 1.78
C ILE A 10 -4.64 10.72 1.39
N ASN A 11 -4.26 9.90 2.37
CA ASN A 11 -3.46 8.70 2.16
C ASN A 11 -4.20 7.64 1.35
N LEU A 12 -5.52 7.49 1.55
CA LEU A 12 -6.36 6.58 0.79
C LEU A 12 -6.49 7.05 -0.67
N CYS A 13 -6.87 8.32 -0.90
CA CYS A 13 -6.97 8.89 -2.24
C CYS A 13 -5.62 8.85 -2.98
N GLY A 14 -4.52 9.18 -2.29
CA GLY A 14 -3.18 9.13 -2.85
C GLY A 14 -2.78 7.72 -3.27
N ALA A 15 -3.05 6.71 -2.43
CA ALA A 15 -2.77 5.31 -2.78
C ALA A 15 -3.61 4.83 -3.97
N THR A 16 -4.91 5.16 -4.00
CA THR A 16 -5.77 4.85 -5.14
C THR A 16 -5.24 5.44 -6.44
N ALA A 17 -4.81 6.71 -6.42
CA ALA A 17 -4.21 7.36 -7.58
C ALA A 17 -2.89 6.67 -8.00
N CYS A 18 -2.02 6.32 -7.05
CA CYS A 18 -0.78 5.59 -7.32
C CYS A 18 -1.03 4.23 -7.96
N ILE A 19 -2.09 3.52 -7.57
CA ILE A 19 -2.43 2.21 -8.16
C ILE A 19 -2.96 2.36 -9.57
N ILE A 20 -3.81 3.36 -9.84
CA ILE A 20 -4.29 3.64 -11.19
C ILE A 20 -3.10 3.94 -12.11
N ILE A 21 -2.19 4.82 -11.68
CA ILE A 21 -0.98 5.16 -12.43
C ILE A 21 -0.07 3.94 -12.59
N GLY A 22 0.12 3.16 -11.53
CA GLY A 22 0.93 1.94 -11.54
C GLY A 22 0.39 0.88 -12.49
N ALA A 23 -0.92 0.64 -12.47
CA ALA A 23 -1.60 -0.29 -13.36
C ALA A 23 -1.52 0.14 -14.82
N LEU A 24 -1.66 1.44 -15.11
CA LEU A 24 -1.42 2.01 -16.44
C LEU A 24 0.03 1.81 -16.88
N GLY A 25 0.99 2.06 -15.98
CA GLY A 25 2.42 1.85 -16.23
C GLY A 25 2.75 0.39 -16.56
N VAL A 26 2.23 -0.56 -15.79
CA VAL A 26 2.39 -2.00 -16.04
C VAL A 26 1.74 -2.38 -17.38
N SER A 27 0.54 -1.87 -17.68
CA SER A 27 -0.17 -2.15 -18.93
C SER A 27 0.62 -1.65 -20.15
N LEU A 28 1.20 -0.45 -20.07
CA LEU A 28 2.07 0.08 -21.12
C LEU A 28 3.35 -0.75 -21.25
N ALA A 29 3.98 -1.13 -20.14
CA ALA A 29 5.20 -1.95 -20.15
C ALA A 29 4.96 -3.31 -20.79
N VAL A 30 3.80 -3.93 -20.55
CA VAL A 30 3.37 -5.17 -21.21
C VAL A 30 3.16 -4.94 -22.72
N LYS A 31 2.47 -3.86 -23.11
CA LYS A 31 2.21 -3.55 -24.52
C LYS A 31 3.49 -3.30 -25.32
N PHE A 32 4.48 -2.62 -24.74
CA PHE A 32 5.77 -2.35 -25.38
C PHE A 32 6.78 -3.49 -25.22
N ASN A 33 6.37 -4.60 -24.60
CA ASN A 33 7.21 -5.78 -24.36
C ASN A 33 8.58 -5.40 -23.75
N VAL A 34 8.53 -4.51 -22.76
CA VAL A 34 9.72 -3.93 -22.13
C VAL A 34 10.48 -5.05 -21.42
N LYS A 35 11.66 -5.37 -21.96
CA LYS A 35 12.58 -6.39 -21.43
C LYS A 35 13.90 -5.75 -21.06
N GLY A 36 14.54 -6.28 -20.02
CA GLY A 36 15.89 -5.89 -19.62
C GLY A 36 15.95 -5.19 -18.25
N ILE A 37 17.17 -5.09 -17.73
CA ILE A 37 17.43 -4.58 -16.38
C ILE A 37 17.32 -3.06 -16.28
N VAL A 38 17.58 -2.34 -17.37
CA VAL A 38 17.54 -0.87 -17.43
C VAL A 38 16.16 -0.30 -17.04
N PRO A 39 15.05 -0.72 -17.65
CA PRO A 39 13.72 -0.26 -17.24
C PRO A 39 13.34 -0.72 -15.84
N LEU A 40 13.80 -1.89 -15.38
CA LEU A 40 13.58 -2.33 -14.01
C LEU A 40 14.25 -1.38 -13.01
N MET A 41 15.51 -1.02 -13.26
CA MET A 41 16.29 -0.11 -12.40
C MET A 41 15.68 1.29 -12.37
N SER A 42 15.17 1.80 -13.50
CA SER A 42 14.50 3.11 -13.52
C SER A 42 13.22 3.13 -12.68
N PHE A 43 12.41 2.06 -12.72
CA PHE A 43 11.24 1.91 -11.85
C PHE A 43 11.62 1.82 -10.36
N ILE A 44 12.68 1.08 -10.02
CA ILE A 44 13.17 0.97 -8.65
C ILE A 44 13.65 2.32 -8.12
N ILE A 45 14.45 3.06 -8.91
CA ILE A 45 14.96 4.38 -8.53
C ILE A 45 13.80 5.37 -8.35
N ALA A 46 12.84 5.40 -9.29
CA ALA A 46 11.67 6.26 -9.19
C ALA A 46 10.83 5.92 -7.95
N GLY A 47 10.64 4.63 -7.66
CA GLY A 47 9.96 4.16 -6.46
C GLY A 47 10.67 4.57 -5.17
N LEU A 48 12.01 4.47 -5.12
CA LEU A 48 12.83 4.88 -3.98
C LEU A 48 12.72 6.39 -3.71
N ILE A 49 12.78 7.21 -4.76
CA ILE A 49 12.63 8.66 -4.64
C ILE A 49 11.23 9.00 -4.13
N ALA A 50 10.19 8.38 -4.70
CA ALA A 50 8.81 8.58 -4.25
C ALA A 50 8.62 8.14 -2.78
N ALA A 51 9.19 7.00 -2.38
CA ALA A 51 9.16 6.50 -1.01
C ALA A 51 9.89 7.44 -0.04
N LEU A 52 11.02 8.01 -0.44
CA LEU A 52 11.76 8.97 0.37
C LEU A 52 10.96 10.26 0.58
N ILE A 53 10.41 10.84 -0.49
CA ILE A 53 9.60 12.07 -0.42
C ILE A 53 8.37 11.87 0.46
N THR A 54 7.66 10.75 0.28
CA THR A 54 6.47 10.43 1.07
C THR A 54 6.82 10.21 2.54
N ARG A 55 7.96 9.58 2.85
CA ARG A 55 8.43 9.40 4.23
C ARG A 55 8.79 10.73 4.89
N LEU A 56 9.51 11.61 4.20
CA LEU A 56 9.85 12.94 4.70
C LEU A 56 8.58 13.76 5.00
N ARG A 57 7.61 13.76 4.07
CA ARG A 57 6.30 14.41 4.30
C ARG A 57 5.55 13.80 5.49
N SER A 58 5.60 12.47 5.63
CA SER A 58 4.92 11.77 6.72
C SER A 58 5.48 12.17 8.10
N ILE A 59 6.82 12.30 8.20
CA ILE A 59 7.51 12.73 9.43
C ILE A 59 7.09 14.17 9.79
N SER A 60 7.15 15.09 8.82
CA SER A 60 6.72 16.48 9.03
C SER A 60 5.26 16.57 9.49
N THR A 61 4.38 15.78 8.88
CA THR A 61 2.95 15.74 9.26
C THR A 61 2.73 15.04 10.61
N GLY A 62 3.64 14.16 11.02
CA GLY A 62 3.56 13.41 12.28
C GLY A 62 4.09 14.17 13.51
N ALA A 63 4.84 15.26 13.30
CA ALA A 63 5.36 16.10 14.38
C ALA A 63 4.24 16.81 15.17
N GLY A 64 3.08 17.05 14.55
CA GLY A 64 1.91 17.67 15.19
C GLY A 64 0.87 16.71 15.75
N PHE A 65 1.19 15.41 15.87
CA PHE A 65 0.29 14.42 16.47
C PHE A 65 0.58 14.19 17.94
N ASP A 66 -0.48 14.16 18.74
CA ASP A 66 -0.42 13.76 20.15
C ASP A 66 0.01 12.30 20.30
N GLU A 67 0.54 11.94 21.48
CA GLU A 67 0.96 10.56 21.77
C GLU A 67 -0.16 9.53 21.57
N ARG A 68 -1.41 9.94 21.83
CA ARG A 68 -2.61 9.12 21.60
C ARG A 68 -2.81 8.81 20.12
N GLU A 69 -2.77 9.83 19.27
CA GLU A 69 -2.93 9.70 17.82
C GLU A 69 -1.82 8.85 17.18
N LYS A 70 -0.58 8.99 17.69
CA LYS A 70 0.56 8.13 17.27
C LYS A 70 0.31 6.67 17.62
N LYS A 71 -0.18 6.34 18.82
CA LYS A 71 -0.49 4.96 19.22
C LYS A 71 -1.57 4.33 18.33
N ILE A 72 -2.62 5.08 17.98
CA ILE A 72 -3.67 4.59 17.07
C ILE A 72 -3.09 4.31 15.68
N SER A 73 -2.29 5.24 15.14
CA SER A 73 -1.65 5.06 13.84
C SER A 73 -0.69 3.87 13.81
N VAL A 74 0.12 3.66 14.86
CA VAL A 74 1.06 2.53 14.92
C VAL A 74 0.31 1.21 14.99
N ARG A 75 -0.76 1.11 15.79
CA ARG A 75 -1.59 -0.09 15.85
C ARG A 75 -2.26 -0.40 14.51
N ALA A 76 -2.81 0.63 13.84
CA ALA A 76 -3.37 0.47 12.51
C ALA A 76 -2.31 -0.03 11.52
N PHE A 77 -1.08 0.51 11.58
CA PHE A 77 0.04 0.10 10.73
C PHE A 77 0.46 -1.36 10.94
N ILE A 78 0.54 -1.80 12.20
CA ILE A 78 0.88 -3.19 12.52
C ILE A 78 -0.17 -4.15 11.95
N ILE A 79 -1.46 -3.87 12.14
CA ILE A 79 -2.55 -4.70 11.63
C ILE A 79 -2.55 -4.73 10.10
N SER A 80 -2.41 -3.55 9.47
CA SER A 80 -2.25 -3.40 8.02
C SER A 80 -1.10 -4.26 7.48
N SER A 81 0.05 -4.26 8.18
CA SER A 81 1.22 -5.03 7.80
C SER A 81 1.00 -6.54 7.91
N TYR A 82 0.28 -7.00 8.95
CA TYR A 82 -0.11 -8.40 9.05
C TYR A 82 -1.02 -8.83 7.92
N PHE A 83 -2.02 -8.02 7.56
CA PHE A 83 -2.90 -8.31 6.42
C PHE A 83 -2.15 -8.33 5.09
N PHE A 84 -1.19 -7.41 4.90
CA PHE A 84 -0.32 -7.42 3.74
C PHE A 84 0.49 -8.71 3.65
N MET A 85 1.16 -9.11 4.74
CA MET A 85 1.92 -10.37 4.77
C MET A 85 1.04 -11.58 4.51
N PHE A 86 -0.14 -11.65 5.15
CA PHE A 86 -1.09 -12.73 4.95
C PHE A 86 -1.57 -12.80 3.50
N PHE A 87 -1.90 -11.66 2.90
CA PHE A 87 -2.27 -11.58 1.48
C PHE A 87 -1.14 -12.08 0.58
N MET A 88 0.10 -11.64 0.79
CA MET A 88 1.25 -12.07 -0.03
C MET A 88 1.48 -13.58 0.09
N VAL A 89 1.44 -14.14 1.30
CA VAL A 89 1.57 -15.58 1.53
C VAL A 89 0.45 -16.33 0.81
N TYR A 90 -0.80 -15.93 1.02
CA TYR A 90 -1.96 -16.57 0.41
C TYR A 90 -1.92 -16.52 -1.12
N ALA A 91 -1.56 -15.37 -1.67
CA ALA A 91 -1.45 -15.17 -3.11
C ALA A 91 -0.29 -15.98 -3.72
N CYS A 92 0.85 -16.11 -3.03
CA CYS A 92 1.92 -17.02 -3.43
C CYS A 92 1.46 -18.49 -3.46
N PHE A 93 0.71 -18.94 -2.44
CA PHE A 93 0.15 -20.29 -2.41
C PHE A 93 -0.85 -20.51 -3.55
N ILE A 94 -1.76 -19.57 -3.79
CA ILE A 94 -2.71 -19.64 -4.92
C ILE A 94 -1.96 -19.81 -6.23
N ILE A 95 -0.96 -18.97 -6.49
CA ILE A 95 -0.18 -19.05 -7.74
C ILE A 95 0.53 -20.39 -7.85
N PHE A 96 1.11 -20.88 -6.75
CA PHE A 96 1.77 -22.17 -6.71
C PHE A 96 0.81 -23.33 -7.03
N PHE A 97 -0.39 -23.34 -6.45
CA PHE A 97 -1.38 -24.38 -6.69
C PHE A 97 -2.06 -24.29 -8.07
N LEU A 98 -2.32 -23.09 -8.58
CA LEU A 98 -2.96 -22.89 -9.88
C LEU A 98 -1.99 -23.06 -11.06
N SER A 99 -0.79 -22.50 -10.95
CA SER A 99 0.22 -22.62 -12.01
C SER A 99 0.94 -23.96 -11.92
N GLY A 100 1.04 -24.57 -10.74
CA GLY A 100 1.87 -25.74 -10.49
C GLY A 100 3.35 -25.37 -10.37
N ALA A 101 4.13 -26.21 -9.70
CA ALA A 101 5.53 -25.91 -9.36
C ALA A 101 6.47 -25.73 -10.57
N ARG A 102 6.05 -26.14 -11.78
CA ARG A 102 6.91 -26.24 -12.97
C ARG A 102 6.56 -25.25 -14.09
N ASN A 103 5.43 -24.56 -14.00
CA ASN A 103 5.01 -23.64 -15.05
C ASN A 103 5.62 -22.24 -14.84
N SER A 104 5.89 -21.56 -15.95
CA SER A 104 6.37 -20.18 -15.94
C SER A 104 5.22 -19.22 -15.68
N ILE A 105 5.35 -18.40 -14.64
CA ILE A 105 4.41 -17.33 -14.31
C ILE A 105 4.79 -16.10 -15.13
N PRO A 106 3.83 -15.37 -15.74
CA PRO A 106 4.11 -14.13 -16.43
C PRO A 106 4.80 -13.11 -15.50
N SER A 107 5.83 -12.44 -16.00
CA SER A 107 6.65 -11.51 -15.19
C SER A 107 5.87 -10.32 -14.64
N TYR A 108 4.77 -9.93 -15.28
CA TYR A 108 3.88 -8.86 -14.82
C TYR A 108 2.99 -9.26 -13.62
N THR A 109 2.86 -10.56 -13.33
CA THR A 109 2.00 -11.03 -12.23
C THR A 109 2.53 -10.55 -10.87
N LEU A 110 3.84 -10.62 -10.65
CA LEU A 110 4.48 -10.17 -9.40
C LEU A 110 4.24 -8.69 -9.06
N PRO A 111 4.50 -7.72 -9.97
CA PRO A 111 4.26 -6.31 -9.66
C PRO A 111 2.78 -5.99 -9.47
N ILE A 112 1.87 -6.67 -10.18
CA ILE A 112 0.42 -6.50 -9.95
C ILE A 112 0.05 -6.99 -8.55
N LEU A 113 0.54 -8.16 -8.15
CA LEU A 113 0.27 -8.76 -6.85
C LEU A 113 0.75 -7.86 -5.71
N LEU A 114 1.94 -7.28 -5.86
CA LEU A 114 2.49 -6.31 -4.93
C LEU A 114 1.60 -5.05 -4.84
N LEU A 115 1.18 -4.49 -5.97
CA LEU A 115 0.30 -3.30 -6.00
C LEU A 115 -1.05 -3.58 -5.32
N VAL A 116 -1.66 -4.73 -5.59
CA VAL A 116 -2.92 -5.14 -4.96
C VAL A 116 -2.73 -5.32 -3.45
N GLY A 117 -1.67 -5.99 -3.01
CA GLY A 117 -1.36 -6.14 -1.59
C GLY A 117 -1.20 -4.80 -0.88
N LEU A 118 -0.42 -3.89 -1.47
CA LEU A 118 -0.22 -2.54 -0.93
C LEU A 118 -1.54 -1.75 -0.85
N PHE A 119 -2.44 -1.92 -1.83
CA PHE A 119 -3.76 -1.30 -1.79
C PHE A 119 -4.60 -1.80 -0.63
N ILE A 120 -4.72 -3.12 -0.50
CA ILE A 120 -5.50 -3.76 0.57
C ILE A 120 -4.98 -3.31 1.93
N SER A 121 -3.66 -3.31 2.10
CA SER A 121 -2.99 -2.79 3.29
C SER A 121 -3.43 -1.36 3.59
N GLN A 122 -3.34 -0.45 2.62
CA GLN A 122 -3.73 0.95 2.81
C GLN A 122 -5.21 1.13 3.14
N ILE A 123 -6.10 0.36 2.52
CA ILE A 123 -7.54 0.37 2.84
C ILE A 123 -7.74 -0.03 4.29
N ILE A 124 -7.13 -1.14 4.72
CA ILE A 124 -7.26 -1.66 6.09
C ILE A 124 -6.70 -0.65 7.09
N HIS A 125 -5.54 -0.06 6.81
CA HIS A 125 -4.95 1.00 7.63
C HIS A 125 -5.92 2.17 7.82
N SER A 126 -6.52 2.65 6.73
CA SER A 126 -7.44 3.80 6.74
C SER A 126 -8.75 3.45 7.44
N ALA A 127 -9.30 2.26 7.19
CA ALA A 127 -10.51 1.75 7.82
C ALA A 127 -10.32 1.58 9.34
N MET A 128 -9.18 1.04 9.79
CA MET A 128 -8.87 0.88 11.21
C MET A 128 -8.79 2.22 11.94
N ILE A 129 -8.24 3.25 11.30
CA ILE A 129 -8.21 4.61 11.85
C ILE A 129 -9.64 5.15 12.00
N LEU A 130 -10.47 5.01 10.96
CA LEU A 130 -11.86 5.49 10.95
C LEU A 130 -12.73 4.77 12.00
N ILE A 131 -12.64 3.45 12.10
CA ILE A 131 -13.42 2.64 13.06
C ILE A 131 -13.05 2.98 14.50
N ARG A 132 -11.74 3.13 14.79
CA ARG A 132 -11.26 3.53 16.13
C ARG A 132 -11.80 4.91 16.51
N PHE A 133 -11.75 5.86 15.59
CA PHE A 133 -12.27 7.20 15.83
C PHE A 133 -13.79 7.22 16.03
N ALA A 134 -14.54 6.44 15.24
CA ALA A 134 -16.00 6.34 15.36
C ALA A 134 -16.43 5.70 16.69
N ARG A 135 -15.70 4.69 17.18
CA ARG A 135 -15.95 4.10 18.50
C ARG A 135 -15.66 5.07 19.64
N GLU A 136 -14.54 5.80 19.58
CA GLU A 136 -14.22 6.79 20.61
C GLU A 136 -15.26 7.92 20.70
N GLN A 137 -15.83 8.36 19.56
CA GLN A 137 -16.92 9.34 19.56
C GLN A 137 -18.25 8.80 20.11
N ALA A 138 -18.49 7.50 19.99
CA ALA A 138 -19.69 6.86 20.52
C ALA A 138 -19.59 6.59 22.04
N ASP A 139 -18.39 6.36 22.56
CA ASP A 139 -18.14 6.15 23.99
C ASP A 139 -18.10 7.46 24.81
N GLU A 140 -17.93 8.62 24.14
CA GLU A 140 -17.95 9.96 24.76
C GLU A 140 -19.35 10.63 24.80
N GLN A 141 -20.38 9.98 24.24
CA GLN A 141 -21.79 10.39 24.30
C GLN A 141 -22.56 9.63 25.37
#